data_AF-A6YQM0-F1
#
_entry.id   AF-A6YQM0-F1
#
_cell.length_a   1.000
_cell.length_b   1.000
_cell.length_c   1.000
_cell.angle_alpha   90.00
_cell.angle_beta   90.00
_cell.angle_gamma   90.00
#
_symmetry.space_group_name_H-M   'P 1'
#
loop_
_entity.id
_entity.type
_entity.pdbx_description
1 polymer ?
#
loop_
_entity_poly.entity_id
_entity_poly.type
_entity_poly.pdbx_seq_one_letter_code
_entity_poly.pdbx_strand_id
1 'polypeptide(L)'
;MGKKLKLFALTAVALMGVSGVANAETTLLASDDFVGISFWLVSMALLASTAFFFIERASVPAGWRVSITVAGLVTGIAFIHYMYMRDVWVMTGESPTVYRYIDWLITVPLLMLEFYFVLAAVNKANSGIFWRLMIGTLVMLIGGYLGEARYINTTLGFVIGMAGWFYILYEVFSGEAGKNAAKSGNKALVTAFGAMRMIVTVGWAIYPLGYVFGYMTGGMDANSLNVIYNAADFLNKIAFGLIIWAAAMSQPGRAK
;
A
#
# COMPACT_ATOMS: atom_id res chain seq x y z
N MET A 1 2.93 49.26 -39.64
CA MET A 1 3.21 47.82 -39.75
C MET A 1 4.25 47.29 -38.73
N GLY A 2 5.25 48.07 -38.32
CA GLY A 2 6.38 47.57 -37.51
C GLY A 2 6.14 47.21 -36.04
N LYS A 3 5.17 47.81 -35.33
CA LYS A 3 4.91 47.49 -33.90
C LYS A 3 4.29 46.10 -33.70
N LYS A 4 3.36 45.69 -34.56
CA LYS A 4 2.73 44.35 -34.50
C LYS A 4 3.71 43.24 -34.86
N LEU A 5 4.64 43.50 -35.79
CA LEU A 5 5.67 42.55 -36.19
C LEU A 5 6.71 42.32 -35.09
N LYS A 6 7.11 43.38 -34.36
CA LYS A 6 8.00 43.27 -33.18
C LYS A 6 7.34 42.52 -32.03
N LEU A 7 6.04 42.72 -31.81
CA LEU A 7 5.29 41.97 -30.81
C LEU A 7 5.23 40.48 -31.16
N PHE A 8 4.90 40.14 -32.41
CA PHE A 8 4.91 38.76 -32.90
C PHE A 8 6.29 38.10 -32.81
N ALA A 9 7.36 38.83 -33.11
CA ALA A 9 8.73 38.32 -32.98
C ALA A 9 9.11 38.08 -31.51
N LEU A 10 8.74 38.97 -30.59
CA LEU A 10 8.96 38.75 -29.15
C LEU A 10 8.13 37.56 -28.63
N THR A 11 6.89 37.41 -29.08
CA THR A 11 6.04 36.28 -28.69
C THR A 11 6.56 34.96 -29.25
N ALA A 12 7.09 34.95 -30.48
CA ALA A 12 7.71 33.76 -31.07
C ALA A 12 9.01 33.37 -30.36
N VAL A 13 9.86 34.33 -29.96
CA VAL A 13 11.08 34.07 -29.17
C VAL A 13 10.73 33.62 -27.75
N ALA A 14 9.67 34.16 -27.15
CA ALA A 14 9.16 33.68 -25.86
C ALA A 14 8.60 32.25 -25.96
N LEU A 15 7.86 31.91 -27.03
CA LEU A 15 7.37 30.54 -27.24
C LEU A 15 8.49 29.55 -27.57
N MET A 16 9.52 29.95 -28.33
CA MET A 16 10.70 29.11 -28.60
C MET A 16 11.64 28.99 -27.39
N GLY A 17 11.65 29.98 -26.49
CA GLY A 17 12.35 29.91 -25.21
C GLY A 17 11.66 29.01 -24.18
N VAL A 18 10.35 28.80 -24.32
CA VAL A 18 9.54 27.91 -23.45
C VAL A 18 9.49 26.47 -23.99
N SER A 19 9.88 26.22 -25.24
CA SER A 19 10.06 24.86 -25.78
C SER A 19 11.40 24.22 -25.43
N GLY A 20 12.21 24.86 -24.57
CA GLY A 20 13.18 24.16 -23.74
C GLY A 20 12.47 23.35 -22.66
N VAL A 21 11.50 22.51 -23.05
CA VAL A 21 11.12 21.38 -22.21
C VAL A 21 12.42 20.62 -22.02
N ALA A 22 12.91 20.61 -20.79
CA ALA A 22 13.97 19.71 -20.40
C ALA A 22 13.52 18.32 -20.87
N ASN A 23 14.15 17.81 -21.93
CA ASN A 23 14.18 16.39 -22.16
C ASN A 23 14.99 15.87 -20.97
N ALA A 24 14.30 15.63 -19.85
CA ALA A 24 14.83 14.80 -18.79
C ALA A 24 15.23 13.52 -19.52
N GLU A 25 16.53 13.29 -19.61
CA GLU A 25 17.07 12.04 -20.12
C GLU A 25 16.34 10.95 -19.35
N THR A 26 15.46 10.22 -20.04
CA THR A 26 14.69 9.17 -19.39
C THR A 26 15.70 8.07 -19.12
N THR A 27 16.22 8.02 -17.90
CA THR A 27 17.14 6.95 -17.49
C THR A 27 16.41 5.63 -17.71
N LEU A 28 16.82 4.93 -18.77
CA LEU A 28 16.24 3.64 -19.11
C LEU A 28 16.63 2.64 -18.03
N LEU A 29 15.71 1.75 -17.69
CA LEU A 29 15.96 0.70 -16.72
C LEU A 29 17.07 -0.22 -17.26
N ALA A 30 18.16 -0.35 -16.50
CA ALA A 30 19.25 -1.23 -16.86
C ALA A 30 18.81 -2.70 -16.75
N SER A 31 19.26 -3.55 -17.68
CA SER A 31 18.86 -4.96 -17.73
C SER A 31 19.40 -5.81 -16.58
N ASP A 32 20.44 -5.33 -15.91
CA ASP A 32 21.09 -5.95 -14.75
C ASP A 32 20.68 -5.32 -13.41
N ASP A 33 19.86 -4.26 -13.42
CA ASP A 33 19.30 -3.66 -12.20
C ASP A 33 18.08 -4.46 -11.70
N PHE A 34 18.37 -5.54 -10.97
CA PHE A 34 17.33 -6.40 -10.41
C PHE A 34 16.34 -5.67 -9.50
N VAL A 35 16.81 -4.67 -8.73
CA VAL A 35 15.96 -3.89 -7.82
C VAL A 35 15.00 -3.01 -8.62
N GLY A 36 15.50 -2.27 -9.62
CA GLY A 36 14.67 -1.47 -10.51
C GLY A 36 13.68 -2.32 -11.32
N ILE A 37 14.07 -3.52 -11.76
CA ILE A 37 13.18 -4.51 -12.39
C ILE A 37 12.08 -4.95 -11.42
N SER A 38 12.43 -5.20 -10.14
CA SER A 38 11.42 -5.56 -9.14
C SER A 38 10.41 -4.44 -8.90
N PHE A 39 10.85 -3.17 -8.83
CA PHE A 39 9.94 -2.02 -8.72
C PHE A 39 9.02 -1.92 -9.93
N TRP A 40 9.55 -2.11 -11.15
CA TRP A 40 8.75 -2.07 -12.37
C TRP A 40 7.69 -3.18 -12.40
N LEU A 41 8.09 -4.41 -12.08
CA LEU A 41 7.17 -5.55 -12.04
C LEU A 41 6.04 -5.34 -11.05
N VAL A 42 6.36 -4.87 -9.83
CA VAL A 42 5.34 -4.59 -8.81
C VAL A 42 4.45 -3.42 -9.22
N SER A 43 4.99 -2.37 -9.83
CA SER A 43 4.18 -1.25 -10.38
C SER A 43 3.12 -1.76 -11.36
N MET A 44 3.52 -2.57 -12.34
CA MET A 44 2.61 -3.11 -13.35
C MET A 44 1.56 -4.06 -12.74
N ALA A 45 1.96 -4.88 -11.77
CA ALA A 45 1.04 -5.76 -11.07
C ALA A 45 0.00 -5.00 -10.25
N LEU A 46 0.41 -3.91 -9.58
CA LEU A 46 -0.49 -3.04 -8.84
C LEU A 46 -1.49 -2.36 -9.78
N LEU A 47 -1.03 -1.81 -10.91
CA LEU A 47 -1.90 -1.22 -11.93
C LEU A 47 -2.93 -2.21 -12.46
N ALA A 48 -2.49 -3.43 -12.82
CA ALA A 48 -3.38 -4.47 -13.30
C ALA A 48 -4.41 -4.87 -12.22
N SER A 49 -3.99 -4.97 -10.96
CA SER A 49 -4.86 -5.29 -9.83
C SER A 49 -5.88 -4.18 -9.57
N THR A 50 -5.48 -2.91 -9.70
CA THR A 50 -6.37 -1.76 -9.61
C THR A 50 -7.49 -1.83 -10.64
N ALA A 51 -7.13 -2.06 -11.90
CA ALA A 51 -8.11 -2.23 -12.97
C ALA A 51 -9.05 -3.42 -12.68
N PHE A 52 -8.48 -4.57 -12.30
CA PHE A 52 -9.24 -5.76 -11.93
C PHE A 52 -10.27 -5.47 -10.83
N PHE A 53 -9.85 -4.90 -9.69
CA PHE A 53 -10.76 -4.64 -8.58
C PHE A 53 -11.87 -3.65 -8.95
N PHE A 54 -11.57 -2.57 -9.69
CA PHE A 54 -12.62 -1.63 -10.10
C PHE A 54 -13.62 -2.24 -11.08
N ILE A 55 -13.17 -3.08 -12.02
CA ILE A 55 -14.03 -3.79 -12.97
C ILE A 55 -14.90 -4.83 -12.24
N GLU A 56 -14.28 -5.65 -11.38
CA GLU A 56 -14.95 -6.73 -10.66
C GLU A 56 -15.86 -6.27 -9.51
N ARG A 57 -15.83 -4.97 -9.18
CA ARG A 57 -16.72 -4.38 -8.18
C ARG A 57 -18.20 -4.67 -8.48
N ALA A 58 -18.60 -4.70 -9.76
CA ALA A 58 -19.99 -4.99 -10.13
C ALA A 58 -20.36 -6.47 -9.96
N SER A 59 -19.36 -7.36 -10.04
CA SER A 59 -19.51 -8.82 -9.98
C SER A 59 -19.84 -9.31 -8.56
N VAL A 60 -19.36 -8.63 -7.52
CA VAL A 60 -19.59 -9.02 -6.12
C VAL A 60 -20.94 -8.54 -5.55
N PRO A 61 -21.48 -9.19 -4.50
CA PRO A 61 -22.68 -8.72 -3.82
C PRO A 61 -22.54 -7.29 -3.28
N ALA A 62 -23.65 -6.55 -3.22
CA ALA A 62 -23.66 -5.11 -2.92
C ALA A 62 -22.91 -4.74 -1.62
N GLY A 63 -23.05 -5.53 -0.55
CA GLY A 63 -22.38 -5.29 0.74
C GLY A 63 -20.85 -5.36 0.68
N TRP A 64 -20.27 -6.08 -0.29
CA TRP A 64 -18.83 -6.27 -0.43
C TRP A 64 -18.18 -5.25 -1.38
N ARG A 65 -18.97 -4.46 -2.11
CA ARG A 65 -18.48 -3.52 -3.12
C ARG A 65 -17.56 -2.46 -2.53
N VAL A 66 -17.78 -2.05 -1.27
CA VAL A 66 -16.92 -1.08 -0.58
C VAL A 66 -15.52 -1.66 -0.41
N SER A 67 -15.40 -2.89 0.10
CA SER A 67 -14.12 -3.60 0.18
C SER A 67 -13.43 -3.70 -1.18
N ILE A 68 -14.13 -4.11 -2.24
CA ILE A 68 -13.49 -4.19 -3.56
C ILE A 68 -13.03 -2.81 -4.07
N THR A 69 -13.78 -1.75 -3.75
CA THR A 69 -13.35 -0.36 -4.05
C THR A 69 -12.07 -0.01 -3.29
N VAL A 70 -12.00 -0.36 -2.01
CA VAL A 70 -10.84 -0.07 -1.15
C VAL A 70 -9.61 -0.85 -1.60
N ALA A 71 -9.74 -2.13 -1.99
CA ALA A 71 -8.67 -2.89 -2.62
C ALA A 71 -8.16 -2.24 -3.92
N GLY A 72 -9.05 -1.70 -4.75
CA GLY A 72 -8.71 -0.90 -5.92
C GLY A 72 -7.94 0.38 -5.56
N LEU A 73 -8.38 1.11 -4.52
CA LEU A 73 -7.69 2.31 -4.04
C LEU A 73 -6.30 2.00 -3.48
N VAL A 74 -6.17 0.95 -2.66
CA VAL A 74 -4.88 0.51 -2.09
C VAL A 74 -3.88 0.22 -3.20
N THR A 75 -4.28 -0.57 -4.19
CA THR A 75 -3.40 -0.92 -5.31
C THR A 75 -3.09 0.27 -6.21
N GLY A 76 -4.06 1.17 -6.44
CA GLY A 76 -3.87 2.33 -7.32
C GLY A 76 -2.96 3.39 -6.71
N ILE A 77 -3.11 3.64 -5.41
CA ILE A 77 -2.23 4.55 -4.66
C ILE A 77 -0.82 3.97 -4.62
N ALA A 78 -0.70 2.67 -4.33
CA ALA A 78 0.59 2.00 -4.33
C ALA A 78 1.24 2.03 -5.72
N PHE A 79 0.50 1.83 -6.81
CA PHE A 79 1.04 1.95 -8.16
C PHE A 79 1.72 3.30 -8.39
N ILE A 80 1.06 4.40 -8.05
CA ILE A 80 1.62 5.75 -8.20
C ILE A 80 2.93 5.88 -7.40
N HIS A 81 2.92 5.48 -6.12
CA HIS A 81 4.12 5.55 -5.29
C HIS A 81 5.25 4.64 -5.80
N TYR A 82 4.94 3.46 -6.33
CA TYR A 82 5.92 2.54 -6.88
C TYR A 82 6.61 3.10 -8.14
N MET A 83 5.90 3.88 -8.96
CA MET A 83 6.51 4.62 -10.06
C MET A 83 7.54 5.64 -9.54
N TYR A 84 7.19 6.44 -8.54
CA TYR A 84 8.14 7.40 -7.93
C TYR A 84 9.31 6.70 -7.22
N MET A 85 9.05 5.62 -6.48
CA MET A 85 10.09 4.85 -5.79
C MET A 85 11.09 4.24 -6.79
N ARG A 86 10.61 3.74 -7.93
CA ARG A 86 11.45 3.29 -9.02
C ARG A 86 12.33 4.42 -9.55
N ASP A 87 11.75 5.58 -9.80
CA ASP A 87 12.48 6.70 -10.37
C ASP A 87 13.58 7.19 -9.41
N VAL A 88 13.29 7.28 -8.11
CA VAL A 88 14.33 7.55 -7.09
C VAL A 88 15.45 6.51 -7.16
N TRP A 89 15.11 5.22 -7.15
CA TRP A 89 16.11 4.15 -7.23
C TRP A 89 16.99 4.25 -8.49
N VAL A 90 16.37 4.37 -9.66
CA VAL A 90 17.06 4.42 -10.95
C VAL A 90 17.93 5.67 -11.10
N MET A 91 17.50 6.81 -10.53
CA MET A 91 18.22 8.07 -10.65
C MET A 91 19.33 8.25 -9.62
N THR A 92 19.17 7.72 -8.40
CA THR A 92 20.09 8.02 -7.29
C THR A 92 20.81 6.79 -6.73
N GLY A 93 20.29 5.58 -6.96
CA GLY A 93 20.76 4.35 -6.31
C GLY A 93 20.42 4.27 -4.82
N GLU A 94 19.61 5.20 -4.30
CA GLU A 94 19.24 5.25 -2.89
C GLU A 94 17.88 4.58 -2.62
N SER A 95 17.71 4.03 -1.42
CA SER A 95 16.43 3.47 -0.99
C SER A 95 15.38 4.58 -0.81
N PRO A 96 14.18 4.46 -1.42
CA PRO A 96 13.16 5.51 -1.41
C PRO A 96 12.29 5.48 -0.14
N THR A 97 12.92 5.52 1.04
CA THR A 97 12.25 5.31 2.34
C THR A 97 11.08 6.27 2.58
N VAL A 98 11.22 7.56 2.25
CA VAL A 98 10.15 8.54 2.45
C VAL A 98 8.90 8.21 1.63
N TYR A 99 9.08 7.90 0.34
CA TYR A 99 7.96 7.54 -0.55
C TYR A 99 7.26 6.26 -0.10
N ARG A 100 8.03 5.27 0.37
CA ARG A 100 7.49 4.03 0.92
C ARG A 100 6.62 4.27 2.16
N TYR A 101 7.07 5.12 3.08
CA TYR A 101 6.29 5.44 4.26
C TYR A 101 5.04 6.28 3.96
N ILE A 102 5.08 7.18 2.98
CA ILE A 102 3.88 7.92 2.54
C ILE A 102 2.85 6.96 1.93
N ASP A 103 3.29 6.02 1.07
CA ASP A 103 2.43 4.96 0.56
C ASP A 103 1.78 4.18 1.71
N TRP A 104 2.59 3.69 2.65
CA TRP A 104 2.11 2.90 3.77
C TRP A 104 1.16 3.67 4.68
N LEU A 105 1.43 4.94 4.96
CA LEU A 105 0.59 5.77 5.82
C LEU A 105 -0.83 5.96 5.24
N ILE A 106 -1.02 5.73 3.95
CA ILE A 106 -2.33 5.76 3.30
C ILE A 106 -2.88 4.34 3.13
N THR A 107 -2.09 3.43 2.57
CA THR A 107 -2.56 2.10 2.16
C THR A 107 -2.74 1.13 3.32
N VAL A 108 -1.90 1.18 4.35
CA VAL A 108 -1.99 0.27 5.50
C VAL A 108 -3.23 0.59 6.35
N PRO A 109 -3.60 1.85 6.64
CA PRO A 109 -4.89 2.13 7.26
C PRO A 109 -6.07 1.60 6.44
N LEU A 110 -6.04 1.75 5.10
CA LEU A 110 -7.09 1.21 4.24
C LEU A 110 -7.15 -0.33 4.30
N LEU A 111 -6.00 -1.01 4.26
CA LEU A 111 -5.92 -2.47 4.45
C LEU A 111 -6.45 -2.90 5.82
N MET A 112 -6.18 -2.13 6.88
CA MET A 112 -6.73 -2.45 8.19
C MET A 112 -8.23 -2.19 8.29
N LEU A 113 -8.73 -1.16 7.61
CA LEU A 113 -10.16 -0.89 7.53
C LEU A 113 -10.92 -1.94 6.70
N GLU A 114 -10.26 -2.79 5.93
CA GLU A 114 -10.93 -3.93 5.29
C GLU A 114 -11.51 -4.92 6.31
N PHE A 115 -10.87 -5.11 7.48
CA PHE A 115 -11.48 -5.89 8.56
C PHE A 115 -12.81 -5.26 9.01
N TYR A 116 -12.88 -3.93 9.04
CA TYR A 116 -14.12 -3.21 9.34
C TYR A 116 -15.15 -3.37 8.19
N PHE A 117 -14.76 -3.17 6.94
CA PHE A 117 -15.69 -3.22 5.80
C PHE A 117 -16.24 -4.62 5.54
N VAL A 118 -15.41 -5.65 5.67
CA VAL A 118 -15.86 -7.05 5.59
C VAL A 118 -16.87 -7.38 6.70
N LEU A 119 -16.66 -6.88 7.93
CA LEU A 119 -17.66 -6.97 9.00
C LEU A 119 -18.93 -6.16 8.69
N ALA A 120 -18.79 -4.98 8.09
CA ALA A 120 -19.91 -4.12 7.74
C ALA A 120 -20.79 -4.76 6.65
N ALA A 121 -20.19 -5.51 5.72
CA ALA A 121 -20.90 -6.23 4.65
C ALA A 121 -21.97 -7.22 5.18
N VAL A 122 -21.87 -7.63 6.46
CA VAL A 122 -22.83 -8.53 7.11
C VAL A 122 -23.44 -7.92 8.38
N ASN A 123 -23.37 -6.60 8.54
CA ASN A 123 -23.92 -5.86 9.70
C ASN A 123 -23.33 -6.29 11.06
N LYS A 124 -22.01 -6.57 11.10
CA LYS A 124 -21.27 -6.94 12.32
C LYS A 124 -20.17 -5.96 12.69
N ALA A 125 -20.10 -4.80 12.03
CA ALA A 125 -19.16 -3.73 12.32
C ALA A 125 -19.75 -2.70 13.29
N ASN A 126 -18.87 -2.04 14.05
CA ASN A 126 -19.20 -0.84 14.82
C ASN A 126 -18.05 0.17 14.76
N SER A 127 -18.34 1.43 15.10
CA SER A 127 -17.36 2.53 15.03
C SER A 127 -16.12 2.32 15.92
N GLY A 128 -16.27 1.59 17.04
CA GLY A 128 -15.14 1.26 17.90
C GLY A 128 -14.07 0.43 17.18
N ILE A 129 -14.48 -0.57 16.39
CA ILE A 129 -13.57 -1.39 15.58
C ILE A 129 -12.77 -0.53 14.61
N PHE A 130 -13.44 0.40 13.91
CA PHE A 130 -12.79 1.33 13.00
C PHE A 130 -11.66 2.10 13.69
N TRP A 131 -11.95 2.74 14.83
CA TRP A 131 -10.97 3.59 15.50
C TRP A 131 -9.83 2.81 16.13
N ARG A 132 -10.08 1.63 16.68
CA ARG A 132 -9.00 0.79 17.23
C ARG A 132 -8.04 0.36 16.12
N LEU A 133 -8.55 -0.13 14.99
CA LEU A 133 -7.71 -0.51 13.85
C LEU A 133 -6.94 0.69 13.28
N MET A 134 -7.60 1.85 13.14
CA MET A 134 -6.98 3.08 12.65
C MET A 134 -5.85 3.56 13.57
N ILE A 135 -6.13 3.72 14.87
CA ILE A 135 -5.16 4.22 15.85
C ILE A 135 -3.96 3.27 15.96
N GLY A 136 -4.20 1.96 16.04
CA GLY A 136 -3.13 0.97 16.08
C GLY A 136 -2.20 1.09 14.87
N THR A 137 -2.77 1.31 13.68
CA THR A 137 -2.03 1.44 12.43
C THR A 137 -1.19 2.71 12.40
N LEU A 138 -1.76 3.84 12.81
CA LEU A 138 -1.04 5.11 12.85
C LEU A 138 0.12 5.06 13.86
N VAL A 139 -0.10 4.50 15.05
CA VAL A 139 0.97 4.30 16.05
C VAL A 139 2.08 3.42 15.49
N MET A 140 1.73 2.32 14.83
CA MET A 140 2.69 1.41 14.22
C MET A 140 3.57 2.11 13.18
N LEU A 141 2.95 2.81 12.22
CA LEU A 141 3.68 3.43 11.11
C LEU A 141 4.45 4.67 11.51
N ILE A 142 3.85 5.55 12.33
CA ILE A 142 4.52 6.77 12.78
C ILE A 142 5.71 6.40 13.67
N GLY A 143 5.54 5.45 14.60
CA GLY A 143 6.63 4.96 15.44
C GLY A 143 7.79 4.39 14.63
N GLY A 144 7.48 3.51 13.67
CA GLY A 144 8.47 2.95 12.74
C GLY A 144 9.21 4.03 11.95
N TYR A 145 8.47 4.94 11.32
CA TYR A 145 9.05 6.02 10.51
C TYR A 145 10.01 6.89 11.32
N LEU A 146 9.60 7.33 12.51
CA LEU A 146 10.43 8.17 13.37
C LEU A 146 11.75 7.48 13.74
N GLY A 147 11.74 6.15 13.87
CA GLY A 147 12.93 5.35 14.14
C GLY A 147 13.83 5.11 12.93
N GLU A 148 13.27 4.82 11.74
CA GLU A 148 14.04 4.65 10.49
C GLU A 148 14.65 5.98 10.02
N ALA A 149 13.88 7.08 10.12
CA ALA A 149 14.31 8.43 9.78
C ALA A 149 15.23 9.08 10.84
N ARG A 150 15.58 8.34 11.91
CA ARG A 150 16.48 8.78 13.00
C ARG A 150 16.01 10.06 13.74
N TYR A 151 14.72 10.37 13.70
CA TYR A 151 14.14 11.45 14.52
C TYR A 151 14.05 11.06 16.00
N ILE A 152 13.98 9.77 16.29
CA ILE A 152 14.11 9.20 17.63
C ILE A 152 15.09 8.03 17.63
N ASN A 153 15.40 7.50 18.82
CA ASN A 153 16.20 6.28 18.92
C ASN A 153 15.54 5.13 18.13
N THR A 154 16.33 4.45 17.29
CA THR A 154 15.83 3.41 16.38
C THR A 154 15.22 2.22 17.11
N THR A 155 15.75 1.81 18.26
CA THR A 155 15.13 0.76 19.09
C THR A 155 13.82 1.23 19.69
N LEU A 156 13.74 2.49 20.14
CA LEU A 156 12.50 3.07 20.66
C LEU A 156 11.42 3.13 19.57
N GLY A 157 11.75 3.59 18.36
CA GLY A 157 10.83 3.59 17.23
C GLY A 157 10.33 2.20 16.86
N PHE A 158 11.23 1.20 16.87
CA PHE A 158 10.86 -0.20 16.67
C PHE A 158 9.85 -0.70 17.72
N VAL A 159 10.10 -0.44 19.01
CA VAL A 159 9.22 -0.86 20.09
C VAL A 159 7.84 -0.23 19.97
N ILE A 160 7.75 1.07 19.64
CA ILE A 160 6.47 1.75 19.40
C ILE A 160 5.75 1.12 18.19
N GLY A 161 6.49 0.86 17.11
CA GLY A 161 5.98 0.18 15.92
C GLY A 161 5.35 -1.17 16.26
N MET A 162 6.10 -2.01 16.97
CA MET A 162 5.67 -3.34 17.41
C MET A 162 4.47 -3.29 18.36
N ALA A 163 4.41 -2.30 19.26
CA ALA A 163 3.27 -2.12 20.15
C ALA A 163 1.97 -1.82 19.37
N GLY A 164 2.04 -0.96 18.35
CA GLY A 164 0.92 -0.71 17.44
C GLY A 164 0.49 -1.95 16.68
N TRP A 165 1.45 -2.72 16.15
CA TRP A 165 1.16 -3.97 15.43
C TRP A 165 0.52 -5.04 16.33
N PHE A 166 1.06 -5.26 17.53
CA PHE A 166 0.47 -6.23 18.47
C PHE A 166 -0.90 -5.79 18.97
N TYR A 167 -1.15 -4.49 19.11
CA TYR A 167 -2.48 -3.97 19.41
C TYR A 167 -3.50 -4.30 18.31
N ILE A 168 -3.11 -4.14 17.04
CA ILE A 168 -3.94 -4.54 15.88
C ILE A 168 -4.20 -6.05 15.91
N LEU A 169 -3.15 -6.86 16.11
CA LEU A 169 -3.27 -8.32 16.17
C LEU A 169 -4.22 -8.74 17.29
N TYR A 170 -4.12 -8.12 18.46
CA TYR A 170 -5.09 -8.33 19.53
C TYR A 170 -6.51 -8.05 19.06
N GLU A 171 -6.77 -6.89 18.44
CA GLU A 171 -8.12 -6.50 18.00
C GLU A 171 -8.73 -7.50 17.01
N VAL A 172 -7.96 -7.91 16.00
CA VAL A 172 -8.45 -8.82 14.95
C VAL A 172 -8.57 -10.26 15.42
N PHE A 173 -7.79 -10.72 16.40
CA PHE A 173 -7.91 -12.10 16.92
C PHE A 173 -8.87 -12.21 18.11
N SER A 174 -8.60 -11.46 19.18
CA SER A 174 -9.24 -11.61 20.48
C SER A 174 -10.11 -10.42 20.89
N GLY A 175 -9.95 -9.28 20.20
CA GLY A 175 -10.75 -8.09 20.39
C GLY A 175 -12.13 -8.19 19.76
N GLU A 176 -12.77 -7.04 19.62
CA GLU A 176 -14.18 -6.99 19.22
C GLU A 176 -14.36 -7.41 17.77
N ALA A 177 -13.49 -6.94 16.87
CA ALA A 177 -13.50 -7.35 15.46
C ALA A 177 -13.41 -8.88 15.33
N GLY A 178 -12.47 -9.50 16.06
CA GLY A 178 -12.30 -10.94 16.03
C GLY A 178 -13.48 -11.73 16.58
N LYS A 179 -14.07 -11.26 17.69
CA LYS A 179 -15.29 -11.84 18.28
C LYS A 179 -16.50 -11.70 17.35
N ASN A 180 -16.65 -10.56 16.68
CA ASN A 180 -17.75 -10.31 15.76
C ASN A 180 -17.65 -11.19 14.51
N ALA A 181 -16.44 -11.40 13.98
CA ALA A 181 -16.21 -12.32 12.87
C ALA A 181 -16.60 -13.75 13.26
N ALA A 182 -16.15 -14.23 14.42
CA ALA A 182 -16.46 -15.58 14.91
C ALA A 182 -17.96 -15.81 15.14
N LYS A 183 -18.69 -14.78 15.61
CA LYS A 183 -20.14 -14.82 15.86
C LYS A 183 -20.99 -14.43 14.64
N SER A 184 -20.38 -14.19 13.47
CA SER A 184 -21.09 -13.66 12.30
C SER A 184 -22.09 -14.64 11.70
N GLY A 185 -21.81 -15.94 11.78
CA GLY A 185 -22.57 -16.99 11.08
C GLY A 185 -22.38 -17.00 9.56
N ASN A 186 -21.62 -16.06 8.99
CA ASN A 186 -21.36 -15.98 7.56
C ASN A 186 -20.03 -16.66 7.20
N LYS A 187 -20.10 -17.81 6.51
CA LYS A 187 -18.92 -18.61 6.16
C LYS A 187 -17.90 -17.83 5.32
N ALA A 188 -18.34 -17.09 4.30
CA ALA A 188 -17.41 -16.34 3.44
C ALA A 188 -16.70 -15.23 4.23
N LEU A 189 -17.42 -14.55 5.13
CA LEU A 189 -16.79 -13.60 6.04
C LEU A 189 -15.72 -14.27 6.89
N VAL A 190 -16.05 -15.38 7.57
CA VAL A 190 -15.11 -16.07 8.46
C VAL A 190 -13.87 -16.50 7.68
N THR A 191 -14.03 -17.01 6.46
CA THR A 191 -12.92 -17.36 5.58
C THR A 191 -12.07 -16.15 5.19
N ALA A 192 -12.67 -15.08 4.69
CA ALA A 192 -11.96 -13.85 4.31
C ALA A 192 -11.20 -13.28 5.50
N PHE A 193 -11.89 -13.09 6.62
CA PHE A 193 -11.35 -12.51 7.85
C PHE A 193 -10.20 -13.38 8.42
N GLY A 194 -10.35 -14.71 8.37
CA GLY A 194 -9.30 -15.65 8.77
C GLY A 194 -8.05 -15.56 7.89
N ALA A 195 -8.22 -15.47 6.57
CA ALA A 195 -7.10 -15.31 5.65
C ALA A 195 -6.40 -13.94 5.81
N MET A 196 -7.17 -12.86 5.97
CA MET A 196 -6.65 -11.52 6.26
C MET A 196 -5.84 -11.48 7.56
N ARG A 197 -6.28 -12.17 8.63
CA ARG A 197 -5.49 -12.35 9.87
C ARG A 197 -4.13 -12.95 9.58
N MET A 198 -4.08 -14.02 8.77
CA MET A 198 -2.81 -14.67 8.44
C MET A 198 -1.87 -13.75 7.65
N ILE A 199 -2.41 -12.89 6.79
CA ILE A 199 -1.60 -11.87 6.10
C ILE A 199 -1.03 -10.86 7.09
N VAL A 200 -1.86 -10.29 7.98
CA VAL A 200 -1.40 -9.30 8.97
C VAL A 200 -0.46 -9.90 10.03
N THR A 201 -0.52 -11.22 10.28
CA THR A 201 0.41 -11.89 11.19
C THR A 201 1.69 -12.32 10.47
N VAL A 202 1.59 -13.08 9.40
CA VAL A 202 2.75 -13.73 8.76
C VAL A 202 3.29 -12.88 7.61
N GLY A 203 2.41 -12.41 6.72
CA GLY A 203 2.81 -11.59 5.58
C GLY A 203 3.41 -10.26 6.00
N TRP A 204 2.92 -9.67 7.09
CA TRP A 204 3.43 -8.38 7.59
C TRP A 204 4.64 -8.51 8.50
N ALA A 205 4.96 -9.71 9.01
CA ALA A 205 6.17 -9.93 9.81
C ALA A 205 7.46 -9.59 9.04
N ILE A 206 7.39 -9.58 7.71
CA ILE A 206 8.48 -9.19 6.83
C ILE A 206 8.92 -7.73 7.09
N TYR A 207 7.99 -6.82 7.41
CA TYR A 207 8.29 -5.40 7.62
C TYR A 207 9.16 -5.12 8.86
N PRO A 208 8.78 -5.57 10.08
CA PRO A 208 9.60 -5.37 11.26
C PRO A 208 10.91 -6.17 11.20
N LEU A 209 10.95 -7.32 10.51
CA LEU A 209 12.21 -8.01 10.25
C LEU A 209 13.13 -7.17 9.35
N GLY A 210 12.58 -6.58 8.27
CA GLY A 210 13.30 -5.63 7.44
C GLY A 210 13.84 -4.44 8.24
N TYR A 211 13.05 -3.92 9.19
CA TYR A 211 13.50 -2.87 10.09
C TYR A 211 14.70 -3.32 10.94
N VAL A 212 14.62 -4.49 11.59
CA VAL A 212 15.69 -5.02 12.44
C VAL A 212 16.96 -5.24 11.64
N PHE A 213 16.85 -5.93 10.49
CA PHE A 213 18.01 -6.26 9.68
C PHE A 213 18.59 -5.02 8.97
N GLY A 214 17.75 -4.09 8.52
CA GLY A 214 18.18 -2.86 7.87
C GLY A 214 18.84 -1.86 8.82
N TYR A 215 18.35 -1.73 10.06
CA TYR A 215 18.70 -0.59 10.91
C TYR A 215 19.25 -0.93 12.29
N MET A 216 19.13 -2.17 12.77
CA MET A 216 19.52 -2.55 14.14
C MET A 216 20.68 -3.56 14.21
N THR A 217 20.82 -4.49 13.26
CA THR A 217 21.81 -5.59 13.34
C THR A 217 23.03 -5.43 12.43
N GLY A 218 23.31 -4.22 11.93
CA GLY A 218 24.48 -3.97 11.07
C GLY A 218 24.21 -3.98 9.57
N GLY A 219 22.95 -3.93 9.14
CA GLY A 219 22.54 -3.53 7.80
C GLY A 219 22.49 -4.65 6.78
N MET A 220 21.29 -5.16 6.51
CA MET A 220 20.97 -5.78 5.21
C MET A 220 21.24 -4.75 4.11
N ASP A 221 21.86 -5.18 3.01
CA ASP A 221 22.14 -4.29 1.89
C ASP A 221 20.83 -3.73 1.30
N ALA A 222 20.89 -2.50 0.80
CA ALA A 222 19.71 -1.79 0.32
C ALA A 222 19.00 -2.53 -0.83
N ASN A 223 19.71 -3.34 -1.62
CA ASN A 223 19.10 -4.10 -2.71
C ASN A 223 18.18 -5.17 -2.14
N SER A 224 18.70 -6.00 -1.24
CA SER A 224 17.94 -7.06 -0.57
C SER A 224 16.72 -6.51 0.16
N LEU A 225 16.88 -5.40 0.89
CA LEU A 225 15.78 -4.77 1.63
C LEU A 225 14.65 -4.32 0.69
N ASN A 226 14.99 -3.65 -0.41
CA ASN A 226 14.00 -3.17 -1.37
C ASN A 226 13.28 -4.31 -2.08
N VAL A 227 14.00 -5.35 -2.51
CA VAL A 227 13.39 -6.53 -3.13
C VAL A 227 12.40 -7.21 -2.18
N ILE A 228 12.77 -7.37 -0.91
CA ILE A 228 11.92 -7.97 0.11
C ILE A 228 10.65 -7.14 0.33
N TYR A 229 10.78 -5.82 0.45
CA TYR A 229 9.61 -4.94 0.59
C TYR A 229 8.72 -4.93 -0.65
N ASN A 230 9.31 -4.97 -1.84
CA ASN A 230 8.57 -5.03 -3.10
C ASN A 230 7.76 -6.35 -3.19
N ALA A 231 8.38 -7.48 -2.82
CA ALA A 231 7.69 -8.76 -2.75
C ALA A 231 6.60 -8.77 -1.65
N ALA A 232 6.88 -8.17 -0.49
CA ALA A 232 5.92 -8.06 0.60
C ALA A 232 4.70 -7.24 0.18
N ASP A 233 4.88 -6.09 -0.46
CA ASP A 233 3.78 -5.25 -0.93
C ASP A 233 2.99 -5.91 -2.05
N PHE A 234 3.65 -6.58 -2.99
CA PHE A 234 2.97 -7.38 -4.01
C PHE A 234 2.01 -8.37 -3.36
N LEU A 235 2.49 -9.16 -2.40
CA LEU A 235 1.67 -10.15 -1.70
C LEU A 235 0.59 -9.48 -0.84
N ASN A 236 0.98 -8.54 0.02
CA ASN A 236 0.14 -7.99 1.08
C ASN A 236 -0.90 -6.98 0.56
N LYS A 237 -0.73 -6.40 -0.63
CA LYS A 237 -1.72 -5.50 -1.25
C LYS A 237 -2.60 -6.26 -2.24
N ILE A 238 -2.00 -7.06 -3.14
CA ILE A 238 -2.75 -7.74 -4.21
C ILE A 238 -3.46 -8.97 -3.67
N ALA A 239 -2.75 -9.89 -3.01
CA ALA A 239 -3.37 -11.13 -2.52
C ALA A 239 -4.44 -10.85 -1.46
N PHE A 240 -4.23 -9.82 -0.64
CA PHE A 240 -5.21 -9.37 0.34
C PHE A 240 -6.55 -8.99 -0.31
N GLY A 241 -6.54 -8.16 -1.35
CA GLY A 241 -7.75 -7.81 -2.11
C GLY A 241 -8.36 -9.01 -2.85
N LEU A 242 -7.53 -9.87 -3.44
CA LEU A 242 -8.00 -11.07 -4.16
C LEU A 242 -8.70 -12.07 -3.24
N ILE A 243 -8.23 -12.23 -2.00
CA ILE A 243 -8.87 -13.07 -1.00
C ILE A 243 -10.27 -12.56 -0.65
N ILE A 244 -10.43 -11.24 -0.48
CA ILE A 244 -11.72 -10.64 -0.20
C ILE A 244 -12.66 -10.80 -1.40
N TRP A 245 -12.16 -10.55 -2.61
CA TRP A 245 -12.92 -10.77 -3.84
C TRP A 245 -13.37 -12.22 -3.98
N ALA A 246 -12.47 -13.19 -3.81
CA ALA A 246 -12.79 -14.61 -3.91
C ALA A 246 -13.84 -15.04 -2.89
N ALA A 247 -13.74 -14.55 -1.65
CA ALA A 247 -14.74 -14.81 -0.63
C ALA A 247 -16.10 -14.18 -0.98
N ALA A 248 -16.11 -12.93 -1.45
CA ALA A 248 -17.33 -12.26 -1.89
C ALA A 248 -18.01 -13.00 -3.06
N MET A 249 -17.24 -13.54 -4.01
CA MET A 249 -17.74 -14.30 -5.16
C MET A 249 -18.31 -15.68 -4.79
N SER A 250 -18.00 -16.19 -3.60
CA SER A 250 -18.56 -17.44 -3.05
C SER A 250 -19.97 -17.26 -2.44
N GLN A 251 -20.43 -16.02 -2.29
CA GLN A 251 -21.73 -15.69 -1.69
C GLN A 251 -22.88 -15.69 -2.72
N PRO A 252 -24.11 -16.02 -2.30
CA PRO A 252 -25.32 -15.72 -3.08
C PRO A 252 -25.49 -14.22 -3.35
N GLY A 253 -26.07 -13.85 -4.49
CA GLY A 253 -26.34 -12.44 -4.84
C GLY A 253 -25.25 -11.74 -5.66
N ARG A 254 -24.30 -12.49 -6.22
CA ARG A 254 -23.36 -12.01 -7.25
C ARG A 254 -24.10 -11.71 -8.57
N ALA A 255 -23.57 -10.77 -9.36
CA ALA A 255 -24.07 -10.58 -10.73
C ALA A 255 -23.79 -11.85 -11.55
N LYS A 256 -24.75 -12.27 -12.38
CA LYS A 256 -24.57 -13.37 -13.33
C LYS A 256 -23.98 -12.84 -14.63
#